data_AF-A0A5N9F4U1-F1
#
_entry.id   AF-A0A5N9F4U1-F1
#
_cell.length_a   1.000
_cell.length_b   1.000
_cell.length_c   1.000
_cell.angle_alpha   90.00
_cell.angle_beta   90.00
_cell.angle_gamma   90.00
#
_symmetry.space_group_name_H-M   'P 1'
#
loop_
_entity.id
_entity.type
_entity.pdbx_description
1 polymer ?
#
loop_
_entity_poly.entity_id
_entity_poly.type
_entity_poly.pdbx_seq_one_letter_code
_entity_poly.pdbx_strand_id
1 'polypeptide(L)' 'MTFNGSVPGPAIVVRLGDWVELTIKNLAGNRFAHSIDLHAATGTMSGGAASVVGPGQQTTFQFQALKEVRSFISAQSGPS' A
#
# COMPACT_ATOMS: atom_id res chain seq x y z
N MET A 1 -8.50 -11.28 2.78
CA MET A 1 -7.50 -10.24 2.47
C MET A 1 -7.75 -9.07 3.40
N THR A 2 -6.73 -8.64 4.16
CA THR A 2 -6.83 -7.54 5.13
C THR A 2 -5.47 -6.84 5.21
N PHE A 3 -5.44 -5.54 5.48
CA PHE A 3 -4.22 -4.86 5.93
C PHE A 3 -4.19 -4.84 7.45
N ASN A 4 -3.11 -5.31 8.06
CA ASN A 4 -2.96 -5.42 9.52
C ASN A 4 -4.15 -6.11 10.23
N GLY A 5 -4.71 -7.16 9.62
CA GLY A 5 -5.74 -8.00 10.24
C GLY A 5 -7.14 -7.39 10.32
N SER A 6 -7.39 -6.21 9.72
CA SER A 6 -8.68 -5.52 9.78
C SER A 6 -9.24 -5.13 8.41
N VAL A 7 -10.58 -4.99 8.36
CA VAL A 7 -11.35 -4.42 7.25
C VAL A 7 -12.36 -3.41 7.83
N PRO A 8 -12.25 -2.10 7.55
CA PRO A 8 -11.17 -1.47 6.78
C PRO A 8 -9.81 -1.62 7.49
N GLY A 9 -8.72 -1.51 6.72
CA GLY A 9 -7.38 -1.45 7.29
C GLY A 9 -7.19 -0.16 8.12
N PRO A 10 -6.09 -0.06 8.89
CA PRO A 10 -5.81 1.12 9.71
C PRO A 10 -5.65 2.38 8.84
N ALA A 11 -6.10 3.52 9.38
CA ALA A 11 -5.90 4.81 8.75
C ALA A 11 -4.42 5.24 8.80
N ILE A 12 -3.90 5.73 7.69
CA ILE A 12 -2.59 6.40 7.62
C ILE A 12 -2.84 7.90 7.66
N VAL A 13 -2.26 8.60 8.65
CA VAL A 13 -2.46 10.04 8.87
C VAL A 13 -1.11 10.75 8.78
N VAL A 14 -1.02 11.73 7.89
CA VAL A 14 0.17 12.53 7.61
C VAL A 14 -0.23 13.98 7.32
N ARG A 15 0.73 14.90 7.23
CA ARG A 15 0.49 16.27 6.78
C ARG A 15 0.84 16.45 5.30
N LEU A 16 0.25 17.48 4.69
CA LEU A 16 0.63 17.92 3.35
C LEU A 16 2.12 18.27 3.33
N GLY A 17 2.85 17.72 2.37
CA GLY A 17 4.29 17.91 2.19
C GLY A 17 5.17 16.85 2.84
N ASP A 18 4.63 16.01 3.74
CA ASP A 18 5.39 14.94 4.39
C ASP A 18 5.88 13.91 3.35
N TRP A 19 7.11 13.42 3.54
CA TRP A 19 7.58 12.21 2.89
C TRP A 19 7.08 10.99 3.68
N VAL A 20 6.41 10.10 2.98
CA VAL A 20 5.86 8.86 3.54
C VAL A 20 6.69 7.70 3.04
N GLU A 21 7.36 7.00 3.95
CA GLU A 21 7.98 5.70 3.68
C GLU A 21 7.03 4.59 4.11
N LEU A 22 6.66 3.72 3.17
CA LEU A 22 5.73 2.64 3.41
C LEU A 22 6.38 1.31 3.09
N THR A 23 6.37 0.40 4.06
CA THR A 23 6.73 -1.00 3.88
C THR A 23 5.48 -1.86 3.81
N ILE A 24 5.34 -2.62 2.73
CA ILE A 24 4.29 -3.62 2.58
C ILE A 24 4.92 -5.00 2.71
N LYS A 25 4.38 -5.80 3.63
CA LYS A 25 4.81 -7.18 3.88
C LYS A 25 3.66 -8.13 3.66
N ASN A 26 3.90 -9.13 2.82
CA ASN A 26 2.98 -10.23 2.61
C ASN A 26 3.44 -11.44 3.44
N LEU A 27 2.63 -11.86 4.41
CA LEU A 27 2.99 -12.96 5.30
C LEU A 27 3.15 -14.27 4.51
N ALA A 28 4.11 -15.12 4.90
CA ALA A 28 4.44 -16.35 4.19
C ALA A 28 3.26 -17.34 4.07
N GLY A 29 2.30 -17.30 5.00
CA GLY A 29 1.10 -18.14 4.96
C GLY A 29 0.01 -17.68 3.98
N ASN A 30 0.16 -16.52 3.34
CA ASN A 30 -0.79 -16.02 2.35
C ASN A 30 -0.64 -16.77 1.02
N ARG A 31 -1.72 -16.77 0.22
CA ARG A 31 -1.79 -17.55 -1.04
C ARG A 31 -1.62 -16.73 -2.30
N PHE A 32 -1.69 -15.41 -2.20
CA PHE A 32 -1.72 -14.51 -3.35
C PHE A 32 -0.69 -13.41 -3.21
N ALA A 33 -0.24 -12.87 -4.35
CA ALA A 33 0.46 -11.60 -4.35
C ALA A 33 -0.50 -10.48 -3.93
N HIS A 34 0.06 -9.44 -3.32
CA HIS A 34 -0.69 -8.27 -2.87
C HIS A 34 0.00 -6.99 -3.31
N SER A 35 -0.78 -5.94 -3.56
CA SER A 35 -0.30 -4.57 -3.76
C SER A 35 -1.22 -3.59 -3.06
N ILE A 36 -0.78 -2.34 -2.94
CA ILE A 36 -1.54 -1.24 -2.38
C ILE A 36 -1.53 -0.03 -3.32
N ASP A 37 -2.71 0.50 -3.61
CA ASP A 37 -2.90 1.74 -4.36
C ASP A 37 -3.32 2.84 -3.38
N LEU A 38 -2.48 3.87 -3.25
CA LEU A 38 -2.73 5.02 -2.38
C LEU A 38 -3.11 6.24 -3.21
N HIS A 39 -4.36 6.67 -3.16
CA HIS A 39 -4.83 7.82 -3.95
C HIS A 39 -4.09 9.14 -3.59
N ALA A 40 -3.45 9.19 -2.41
CA ALA A 40 -2.58 10.30 -1.99
C ALA A 40 -1.22 10.30 -2.71
N ALA A 41 -0.75 9.15 -3.19
CA ALA A 41 0.54 9.00 -3.84
C ALA A 41 0.49 9.41 -5.32
N THR A 42 1.61 9.95 -5.80
CA THR A 42 1.82 10.25 -7.22
C THR A 42 2.89 9.30 -7.78
N GLY A 43 2.55 8.58 -8.84
CA GLY A 43 3.39 7.54 -9.45
C GLY A 43 2.54 6.52 -10.20
N THR A 44 3.19 5.54 -10.85
CA THR A 44 2.48 4.48 -11.61
C THR A 44 1.50 3.74 -10.71
N MET A 45 0.23 3.72 -11.11
CA MET A 45 -0.88 3.14 -10.35
C MET A 45 -0.92 3.62 -8.88
N SER A 46 -0.55 4.87 -8.58
CA SER A 46 -0.63 5.38 -7.20
C SER A 46 0.14 4.53 -6.17
N GLY A 47 1.24 3.89 -6.59
CA GLY A 47 2.06 3.00 -5.76
C GLY A 47 1.78 1.51 -5.95
N GLY A 48 0.73 1.13 -6.67
CA GLY A 48 0.39 -0.27 -6.94
C GLY A 48 1.50 -1.06 -7.60
N ALA A 49 2.12 -0.48 -8.64
CA ALA A 49 3.21 -1.12 -9.36
C ALA A 49 4.48 -1.29 -8.52
N ALA A 50 4.73 -0.37 -7.58
CA ALA A 50 5.90 -0.40 -6.68
C ALA A 50 5.70 -1.32 -5.45
N SER A 51 4.47 -1.79 -5.23
CA SER A 51 4.08 -2.49 -4.00
C SER A 51 3.68 -3.96 -4.20
N VAL A 52 3.86 -4.51 -5.39
CA VAL A 52 3.56 -5.93 -5.67
C VAL A 52 4.50 -6.83 -4.86
N VAL A 53 3.94 -7.61 -3.94
CA VAL A 53 4.67 -8.53 -3.07
C VAL A 53 4.02 -9.92 -3.02
N GLY A 54 4.79 -10.95 -3.35
CA GLY A 54 4.38 -12.35 -3.19
C GLY A 54 4.42 -12.82 -1.73
N PRO A 55 3.85 -14.00 -1.40
CA PRO A 55 3.91 -14.56 -0.05
C PRO A 55 5.34 -14.64 0.50
N GLY A 56 5.54 -14.15 1.72
CA GLY A 56 6.84 -14.11 2.40
C GLY A 56 7.73 -12.94 2.01
N GLN A 57 7.34 -12.14 1.03
CA GLN A 57 8.12 -10.99 0.55
C GLN A 57 7.67 -9.67 1.18
N GLN A 58 8.53 -8.67 1.06
CA GLN A 58 8.22 -7.29 1.39
C GLN A 58 8.87 -6.35 0.38
N THR A 59 8.31 -5.15 0.29
CA THR A 59 8.90 -4.03 -0.46
C THR A 59 8.67 -2.74 0.32
N THR A 60 9.57 -1.78 0.12
CA THR A 60 9.49 -0.46 0.71
C THR A 60 9.55 0.57 -0.40
N PHE A 61 8.64 1.54 -0.38
CA PHE A 61 8.67 2.67 -1.30
C PHE A 61 8.36 3.97 -0.56
N GLN A 62 8.74 5.07 -1.19
CA GLN A 62 8.50 6.40 -0.66
C GLN A 62 7.67 7.23 -1.65
N PHE A 63 6.83 8.11 -1.11
CA PHE A 63 6.16 9.15 -1.88
C PHE A 63 5.98 10.41 -1.03
N GLN A 64 5.87 11.57 -1.68
CA GLN A 64 5.54 12.81 -1.00
C GLN A 64 4.02 13.04 -1.03
N ALA A 65 3.42 13.34 0.12
CA ALA A 65 2.01 13.63 0.26
C ALA A 65 1.70 15.04 -0.26
N LEU A 66 1.50 15.19 -1.58
CA LEU A 66 1.31 16.48 -2.25
C LEU A 66 -0.17 16.84 -2.51
N LYS A 67 -1.11 16.00 -2.06
CA LYS A 67 -2.54 16.19 -2.27
C LYS A 67 -3.28 16.02 -0.94
N GLU A 68 -4.19 16.92 -0.64
CA GLU A 68 -5.12 16.75 0.48
C GLU A 68 -6.24 15.79 0.07
N VAL A 69 -6.16 14.55 0.54
CA VAL A 69 -7.19 13.54 0.31
C VAL A 69 -7.50 12.80 1.60
N ARG A 70 -8.78 12.52 1.88
CA ARG A 70 -9.16 11.44 2.80
C ARG A 70 -8.90 10.16 2.03
N SER A 71 -7.71 9.58 2.16
CA SER A 71 -7.23 8.55 1.22
C SER A 71 -8.21 7.37 1.11
N PHE A 72 -8.43 6.92 -0.12
CA PHE A 72 -9.00 5.62 -0.40
C PHE A 72 -7.86 4.66 -0.69
N ILE A 73 -7.84 3.52 0.01
CA ILE A 73 -6.85 2.46 -0.17
C ILE A 73 -7.53 1.38 -1.01
N SER A 74 -7.04 1.18 -2.23
CA SER A 74 -7.40 0.00 -3.03
C SER A 74 -6.33 -1.06 -2.85
N ALA A 75 -6.77 -2.31 -2.73
CA ALA A 75 -5.93 -3.46 -2.45
C ALA A 75 -6.23 -4.51 -3.50
N GLN A 76 -5.21 -4.96 -4.22
CA GLN A 76 -5.37 -6.00 -5.22
C GLN A 76 -4.77 -7.31 -4.71
N SER A 77 -5.45 -8.42 -5.01
CA SER A 77 -4.94 -9.76 -4.75
C SER A 77 -5.26 -10.66 -5.93
N GLY A 78 -4.26 -11.34 -6.46
CA GLY A 78 -4.41 -12.23 -7.60
C GLY A 78 -3.26 -13.22 -7.72
N PRO A 79 -3.37 -14.22 -8.62
CA PRO A 79 -2.21 -14.99 -9.05
C PRO A 79 -1.16 -14.05 -9.64
N SER A 80 0.09 -14.26 -9.25
CA SER A 80 1.26 -13.54 -9.78
C SER A 80 1.45 -13.76 -11.27
#